data_AF-A0A243SA99-F1
#
_entry.id   AF-A0A243SA99-F1
#
_cell.length_a   1.000
_cell.length_b   1.000
_cell.length_c   1.000
_cell.angle_alpha   90.00
_cell.angle_beta   90.00
_cell.angle_gamma   90.00
#
_symmetry.space_group_name_H-M   'P 1'
#
loop_
_entity.id
_entity.type
_entity.pdbx_description
1 polymer ?
#
loop_
_entity_poly.entity_id
_entity_poly.type
_entity_poly.pdbx_seq_one_letter_code
_entity_poly.pdbx_strand_id
1 'polypeptide(L)' 'MRAHDLAPSPKAAPDCPALEIAELMGHTRSPLGAVADRGAGGPDRLLGVVTAAHLLHQLLQT' A
#
# COMPACT_ATOMS: atom_id res chain seq x y z
N MET A 1 -4.92 18.69 11.66
CA MET A 1 -4.67 17.27 11.33
C MET A 1 -3.47 17.22 10.41
N ARG A 2 -2.31 16.81 10.94
CA ARG A 2 -1.07 16.63 10.19
C ARG A 2 -1.00 15.18 9.72
N ALA A 3 -0.22 14.89 8.66
CA ALA A 3 -0.12 13.55 8.09
C ALA A 3 0.37 12.47 9.09
N HIS A 4 1.07 12.85 10.17
CA HIS A 4 1.47 11.92 11.24
C HIS A 4 0.38 11.64 12.28
N ASP A 5 -0.74 12.37 12.24
CA ASP A 5 -1.91 12.14 13.12
C ASP A 5 -2.84 11.06 12.56
N LEU A 6 -2.67 10.71 11.28
CA LEU A 6 -3.43 9.64 10.64
C LEU A 6 -2.81 8.30 11.03
N ALA A 7 -3.65 7.33 11.36
CA ALA A 7 -3.20 5.95 11.55
C ALA A 7 -2.36 5.54 10.33
N PRO A 8 -1.24 4.81 10.54
CA PRO A 8 -0.35 4.47 9.44
C PRO A 8 -1.12 3.69 8.38
N SER A 9 -1.06 4.16 7.13
CA SER A 9 -1.64 3.43 6.00
C SER A 9 -1.08 2.01 5.95
N PRO A 10 -1.86 1.00 5.52
CA PRO A 10 -1.32 -0.32 5.24
C PRO A 10 -0.12 -0.19 4.30
N LYS A 11 0.98 -0.87 4.64
CA LYS A 11 2.24 -0.80 3.90
C LYS A 11 2.50 -2.12 3.18
N ALA A 12 2.85 -2.05 1.90
CA ALA A 12 3.30 -3.17 1.09
C ALA A 12 4.73 -2.96 0.61
N ALA A 13 5.46 -4.05 0.42
CA ALA A 13 6.77 -4.04 -0.24
C ALA A 13 6.59 -3.82 -1.76
N PRO A 14 7.58 -3.26 -2.48
CA PRO A 14 7.49 -3.02 -3.93
C PRO A 14 7.29 -4.28 -4.77
N ASP A 15 7.76 -5.42 -4.29
CA ASP A 15 7.66 -6.74 -4.90
C ASP A 15 6.43 -7.53 -4.44
N CYS A 16 5.60 -6.95 -3.56
CA CYS A 16 4.37 -7.58 -3.08
C CYS A 16 3.37 -7.78 -4.23
N PRO A 17 2.83 -9.00 -4.42
CA PRO A 17 1.82 -9.26 -5.43
C PRO A 17 0.60 -8.35 -5.29
N ALA A 18 0.06 -7.88 -6.42
CA ALA A 18 -1.10 -6.99 -6.45
C ALA A 18 -2.32 -7.55 -5.69
N LEU A 19 -2.52 -8.88 -5.72
CA LEU A 19 -3.61 -9.53 -4.99
C LEU A 19 -3.41 -9.46 -3.46
N GLU A 20 -2.19 -9.65 -2.97
CA GLU A 20 -1.87 -9.54 -1.54
C GLU A 20 -2.03 -8.10 -1.05
N ILE A 21 -1.70 -7.10 -1.88
CA ILE A 21 -1.98 -5.69 -1.58
C ILE A 21 -3.50 -5.49 -1.44
N ALA A 22 -4.31 -6.07 -2.33
CA ALA A 22 -5.77 -5.96 -2.28
C ALA A 22 -6.35 -6.62 -1.01
N GLU A 23 -5.82 -7.80 -0.66
CA GLU A 23 -6.17 -8.48 0.59
C GLU A 23 -5.83 -7.63 1.81
N LEU A 24 -4.62 -7.07 1.88
CA LEU A 24 -4.20 -6.20 2.98
C LEU A 24 -5.13 -4.99 3.12
N MET A 25 -5.49 -4.36 2.00
CA MET A 25 -6.43 -3.23 1.97
C MET A 25 -7.84 -3.64 2.43
N GLY A 26 -8.30 -4.82 2.04
CA GLY A 26 -9.58 -5.39 2.48
C GLY A 26 -9.61 -5.66 3.99
N HIS A 27 -8.56 -6.30 4.53
CA HIS A 27 -8.44 -6.60 5.97
C HIS A 27 -8.36 -5.34 6.82
N THR A 28 -7.60 -4.35 6.37
CA THR A 28 -7.45 -3.06 7.07
C THR A 28 -8.59 -2.08 6.78
N ARG A 29 -9.50 -2.43 5.86
CA ARG A 29 -10.58 -1.58 5.35
C ARG A 29 -10.09 -0.21 4.89
N SER A 30 -8.86 -0.14 4.36
CA SER A 30 -8.24 1.10 3.89
C SER A 30 -8.21 1.13 2.36
N PRO A 31 -8.81 2.14 1.71
CA PRO A 31 -8.81 2.29 0.26
C PRO A 31 -7.47 2.82 -0.30
N LEU A 32 -6.50 3.11 0.57
CA LEU A 32 -5.17 3.62 0.23
C LEU A 32 -4.09 2.80 0.94
N GLY A 33 -3.13 2.29 0.16
CA GLY A 33 -1.94 1.61 0.64
C GLY A 33 -0.67 2.36 0.27
N ALA A 34 0.31 2.34 1.15
CA ALA A 34 1.66 2.84 0.89
C ALA A 34 2.53 1.70 0.37
N VAL A 35 3.32 1.96 -0.67
CA VAL A 35 4.37 1.05 -1.13
C VAL A 35 5.70 1.60 -0.66
N ALA A 36 6.41 0.84 0.17
CA ALA A 36 7.65 1.29 0.77
C ALA A 36 8.73 0.21 0.69
N ASP A 37 9.96 0.65 0.44
CA ASP A 37 11.14 -0.21 0.44
C ASP A 37 11.81 -0.18 1.81
N ARG A 38 12.07 -1.37 2.37
CA ARG A 38 12.84 -1.50 3.60
C ARG A 38 14.31 -1.59 3.23
N GLY A 39 14.96 -0.42 3.17
CA GLY A 39 16.41 -0.34 2.99
C GLY A 39 17.17 -1.14 4.07
N ALA A 40 18.41 -1.54 3.78
CA ALA A 40 19.25 -2.43 4.61
C ALA A 40 19.68 -1.84 5.97
N GLY A 41 18.72 -1.48 6.84
CA GLY A 41 18.93 -0.95 8.19
C GLY A 41 18.42 0.47 8.44
N GLY A 42 17.66 1.07 7.51
CA GLY A 42 17.10 2.42 7.61
C GLY A 42 15.57 2.46 7.72
N PRO A 43 14.97 3.65 7.93
CA PRO A 43 13.52 3.80 7.90
C PRO A 43 12.96 3.41 6.52
N ASP A 44 11.76 2.81 6.49
CA ASP A 44 11.09 2.45 5.25
C ASP A 44 10.98 3.67 4.32
N ARG A 45 11.51 3.56 3.10
CA ARG A 45 11.46 4.61 2.09
C ARG A 45 10.15 4.49 1.31
N LEU A 46 9.25 5.45 1.48
CA LEU A 46 8.02 5.52 0.68
C LEU A 46 8.38 5.66 -0.80
N LEU A 47 7.96 4.69 -1.60
CA LEU A 47 8.12 4.69 -3.06
C LEU A 47 6.91 5.31 -3.74
N GLY A 48 5.73 5.10 -3.18
CA GLY A 48 4.48 5.63 -3.73
C GLY A 48 3.27 5.14 -2.96
N VAL A 49 2.09 5.36 -3.55
CA VAL A 49 0.81 4.92 -3.00
C VAL A 49 0.01 4.19 -4.08
N VAL A 50 -0.81 3.24 -3.64
CA VAL A 50 -1.76 2.51 -4.48
C VAL A 50 -3.16 2.71 -3.91
N THR A 51 -4.12 3.00 -4.77
CA THR A 51 -5.54 3.09 -4.39
C THR A 51 -6.26 1.78 -4.73
N ALA A 52 -7.30 1.44 -3.97
CA ALA A 52 -8.10 0.26 -4.24
C ALA A 52 -8.71 0.30 -5.66
N ALA A 53 -9.16 1.48 -6.09
CA ALA A 53 -9.73 1.67 -7.42
C ALA A 53 -8.70 1.37 -8.53
N HIS A 54 -7.48 1.88 -8.42
CA HIS A 54 -6.44 1.61 -9.41
C HIS A 54 -6.00 0.15 -9.38
N LEU A 55 -5.86 -0.43 -8.18
CA LEU A 55 -5.48 -1.83 -8.00
C LEU A 55 -6.52 -2.78 -8.62
N LEU A 56 -7.81 -2.57 -8.33
CA LEU A 56 -8.89 -3.35 -8.93
C LEU A 56 -8.96 -3.15 -10.45
N HIS A 57 -8.73 -1.93 -10.95
CA HIS A 57 -8.65 -1.69 -12.37
C HIS A 57 -7.54 -2.53 -13.03
N GLN A 58 -6.37 -2.64 -12.41
CA GLN A 58 -5.28 -3.48 -12.94
C GLN A 58 -5.57 -4.99 -12.81
N LEU A 59 -6.17 -5.42 -11.71
CA LEU A 59 -6.49 -6.84 -11.49
C LEU A 59 -7.61 -7.36 -12.41
N LEU A 60 -8.55 -6.50 -12.78
CA LEU A 60 -9.74 -6.87 -13.56
C LEU A 60 -9.60 -6.59 -15.06
N GLN A 61 -8.45 -6.07 -15.50
CA GLN A 61 -8.12 -5.98 -16.93
C GLN A 61 -7.80 -7.39 -17.46
N THR A 62 -8.82 -8.08 -17.97
CA THR A 62 -8.71 -9.32 -18.76
C THR A 62 -8.82 -9.05 -20.25
#